data_AF-A0AAD7EIH5-F1
#
_entry.id   AF-A0AAD7EIH5-F1
#
_cell.length_a   1.000
_cell.length_b   1.000
_cell.length_c   1.000
_cell.angle_alpha   90.00
_cell.angle_beta   90.00
_cell.angle_gamma   90.00
#
_symmetry.space_group_name_H-M   'P 1'
#
loop_
_entity.id
_entity.type
_entity.pdbx_description
1 polymer ?
#
loop_
_entity_poly.entity_id
_entity_poly.type
_entity_poly.pdbx_seq_one_letter_code
_entity_poly.pdbx_strand_id
1 'polypeptide(L)'
;MALTSHESDNPAKLHRLLLRTVDCYKYRQLAEVDFSLVRRIIVAECLCEVLTTFNDWLHYSSYPSTPVGSSLIDRFVPLTNGQPTNGKYVGIVASYVQSDWEADMNLAKAIGIDGFALNIGKDTYNDQQLGFAYAAAANVGFKVFISFDFSYWTSSDVSTMATYMQTYATKPGQFIYNNAAFVSSFVGDGYPYRTLESQSGVTLFACPNWQPGSFWPNTNNQPLDANITTTLDQQYISDLSSKPYMMPVSPWFSTHYGTDTYSKNWIFYSDWLYQSRWDEVLQVQPQFVEILTWNDFGESHYVGPLHGNNSPLYAGGPTGAERWVNGMPHDAWRDVAQVYISAFKSGASTPTVTTDELVYYYRPNPKGTTCSDTVAPQPTGYQDDDDFVFVIALLKSAGTVTITFVSTISVSVLSLTSFRSGSNAPKQFSLAAGVHTIAAPMGLGTQNFALSSSTANFNGNGGLQITNQCSVYNFNAYVGKVTA
;
A
#
# COMPACT_ATOMS: atom_id res chain seq x y z
N MET A 1 -14.37 -28.72 82.55
CA MET A 1 -14.02 -30.09 82.13
C MET A 1 -14.82 -30.39 80.88
N ALA A 2 -14.29 -30.66 79.68
CA ALA A 2 -12.94 -30.95 79.21
C ALA A 2 -12.78 -30.53 77.72
N LEU A 3 -11.57 -30.04 77.38
CA LEU A 3 -10.71 -30.19 76.17
C LEU A 3 -11.35 -30.57 74.80
N THR A 4 -10.96 -30.14 73.58
CA THR A 4 -9.88 -29.36 72.89
C THR A 4 -10.16 -29.54 71.36
N SER A 5 -10.10 -28.56 70.44
CA SER A 5 -8.95 -27.98 69.67
C SER A 5 -8.98 -28.30 68.15
N HIS A 6 -8.74 -27.25 67.33
CA HIS A 6 -7.97 -27.18 66.05
C HIS A 6 -8.39 -28.09 64.84
N GLU A 7 -8.31 -27.74 63.54
CA GLU A 7 -7.75 -26.63 62.76
C GLU A 7 -8.13 -26.74 61.26
N SER A 8 -8.10 -25.59 60.57
CA SER A 8 -7.69 -25.31 59.17
C SER A 8 -8.41 -25.92 57.95
N ASP A 9 -9.12 -25.02 57.26
CA ASP A 9 -9.19 -24.72 55.81
C ASP A 9 -8.31 -25.51 54.82
N ASN A 10 -8.87 -25.85 53.65
CA ASN A 10 -8.59 -25.15 52.36
C ASN A 10 -9.32 -25.88 51.19
N PRO A 11 -10.11 -25.17 50.33
CA PRO A 11 -10.99 -25.79 49.35
C PRO A 11 -10.32 -25.96 47.98
N ALA A 12 -10.10 -27.22 47.61
CA ALA A 12 -9.91 -27.64 46.22
C ALA A 12 -10.96 -28.71 45.90
N LYS A 13 -12.16 -28.28 45.44
CA LYS A 13 -13.17 -29.05 44.68
C LYS A 13 -14.52 -28.34 44.73
N LEU A 14 -14.78 -27.46 43.77
CA LEU A 14 -16.11 -27.46 43.14
C LEU A 14 -15.93 -27.12 41.66
N HIS A 15 -15.65 -28.20 40.93
CA HIS A 15 -15.42 -28.28 39.51
C HIS A 15 -16.77 -28.22 38.78
N ARG A 16 -16.84 -27.38 37.73
CA ARG A 16 -17.67 -27.52 36.52
C ARG A 16 -19.19 -27.63 36.68
N LEU A 17 -19.92 -26.64 36.15
CA LEU A 17 -21.02 -26.91 35.22
C LEU A 17 -21.40 -25.67 34.37
N LEU A 18 -21.38 -25.86 33.03
CA LEU A 18 -22.17 -25.20 31.96
C LEU A 18 -21.95 -23.69 31.69
N LEU A 19 -21.25 -23.27 30.62
CA LEU A 19 -21.64 -23.23 29.18
C LEU A 19 -22.74 -22.20 28.81
N ARG A 20 -22.27 -21.14 28.15
CA ARG A 20 -22.72 -20.48 26.89
C ARG A 20 -24.17 -20.03 26.68
N THR A 21 -24.21 -18.83 26.07
CA THR A 21 -25.18 -18.25 25.11
C THR A 21 -26.53 -17.76 25.65
N VAL A 22 -26.83 -16.47 25.43
CA VAL A 22 -27.75 -15.97 24.39
C VAL A 22 -27.88 -14.45 24.52
N ASP A 23 -27.47 -13.72 23.48
CA ASP A 23 -27.92 -12.37 23.16
C ASP A 23 -29.43 -12.33 22.98
N CYS A 24 -30.10 -11.25 23.40
CA CYS A 24 -30.97 -10.43 22.53
C CYS A 24 -32.00 -9.61 23.33
N TYR A 25 -32.00 -8.31 23.02
CA TYR A 25 -33.18 -7.49 22.76
C TYR A 25 -34.14 -7.08 23.90
N LYS A 26 -34.37 -5.75 23.90
CA LYS A 26 -35.59 -4.97 24.22
C LYS A 26 -35.54 -4.18 25.52
N TYR A 27 -35.33 -2.86 25.35
CA TYR A 27 -36.12 -1.69 25.80
C TYR A 27 -35.16 -0.50 25.67
N ARG A 28 -35.12 0.32 24.60
CA ARG A 28 -36.11 1.29 24.08
C ARG A 28 -36.92 1.97 25.19
N GLN A 29 -36.47 3.13 25.67
CA GLN A 29 -36.96 4.45 25.24
C GLN A 29 -36.69 5.53 26.29
N LEU A 30 -36.20 6.69 25.79
CA LEU A 30 -36.49 8.07 26.20
C LEU A 30 -36.04 8.47 27.62
N ALA A 31 -34.97 9.24 27.77
CA ALA A 31 -34.84 10.70 27.53
C ALA A 31 -34.93 11.46 28.87
N GLU A 32 -34.02 12.43 29.03
CA GLU A 32 -33.95 13.44 30.10
C GLU A 32 -33.45 12.87 31.45
N VAL A 33 -32.45 13.40 32.15
CA VAL A 33 -32.18 14.80 32.52
C VAL A 33 -30.69 14.98 32.88
N ASP A 34 -30.10 15.99 32.24
CA ASP A 34 -29.20 17.04 32.74
C ASP A 34 -28.08 16.75 33.77
N PHE A 35 -26.87 17.12 33.34
CA PHE A 35 -25.65 17.26 34.12
C PHE A 35 -25.64 18.61 34.87
N SER A 36 -25.82 18.61 36.19
CA SER A 36 -25.17 19.61 37.06
C SER A 36 -25.16 19.15 38.51
N LEU A 37 -24.08 19.48 39.24
CA LEU A 37 -23.77 19.10 40.63
C LEU A 37 -23.47 17.59 40.79
N VAL A 38 -22.24 17.14 41.06
CA VAL A 38 -21.44 17.49 42.23
C VAL A 38 -19.97 17.34 41.89
N ARG A 39 -19.26 18.47 41.87
CA ARG A 39 -17.81 18.53 41.97
C ARG A 39 -17.47 18.84 43.43
N ARG A 40 -16.61 18.00 44.03
CA ARG A 40 -15.68 18.22 45.15
C ARG A 40 -16.06 17.68 46.54
N ILE A 41 -15.00 17.15 47.19
CA ILE A 41 -14.83 16.66 48.58
C ILE A 41 -15.13 15.14 48.65
N ILE A 42 -14.17 14.22 48.81
CA ILE A 42 -13.15 14.10 49.88
C ILE A 42 -11.83 13.51 49.35
N VAL A 43 -10.74 13.99 49.97
CA VAL A 43 -9.32 13.68 49.79
C VAL A 43 -8.89 12.46 50.64
N ALA A 44 -7.98 11.66 50.06
CA ALA A 44 -6.98 10.78 50.69
C ALA A 44 -7.42 9.54 51.49
N GLU A 45 -7.05 8.35 50.98
CA GLU A 45 -6.08 7.46 51.65
C GLU A 45 -5.56 6.38 50.68
N CYS A 46 -4.32 5.94 50.91
CA CYS A 46 -3.55 4.88 50.23
C CYS A 46 -2.79 5.23 48.93
N LEU A 47 -1.68 5.97 49.12
CA LEU A 47 -0.45 5.78 48.35
C LEU A 47 0.22 4.46 48.81
N CYS A 48 0.50 3.54 47.87
CA CYS A 48 1.70 2.70 47.85
C CYS A 48 1.63 1.74 46.65
N GLU A 49 2.09 2.23 45.50
CA GLU A 49 2.81 1.53 44.41
C GLU A 49 2.60 2.34 43.11
N VAL A 50 3.66 2.46 42.31
CA VAL A 50 3.78 3.27 41.08
C VAL A 50 4.18 4.74 41.29
N LEU A 51 5.44 4.95 41.68
CA LEU A 51 6.14 6.25 41.66
C LEU A 51 7.45 6.18 40.85
N THR A 52 7.37 5.81 39.58
CA THR A 52 8.49 5.95 38.62
C THR A 52 8.11 6.43 37.22
N THR A 53 6.95 7.07 37.04
CA THR A 53 6.53 7.56 35.70
C THR A 53 5.90 8.96 35.65
N PHE A 54 6.13 9.83 36.66
CA PHE A 54 5.44 11.13 36.72
C PHE A 54 6.30 12.39 36.78
N ASN A 55 7.58 12.34 36.35
CA ASN A 55 8.46 13.52 36.38
C ASN A 55 8.94 14.06 35.02
N ASP A 56 8.50 13.49 33.88
CA ASP A 56 8.82 14.05 32.55
C ASP A 56 7.68 14.88 31.93
N TRP A 57 6.65 15.23 32.70
CA TRP A 57 5.43 15.89 32.18
C TRP A 57 5.21 17.35 32.61
N LEU A 58 6.17 17.99 33.30
CA LEU A 58 6.03 19.39 33.77
C LEU A 58 7.08 20.40 33.24
N HIS A 59 7.80 20.08 32.17
CA HIS A 59 8.55 21.07 31.38
C HIS A 59 8.01 21.29 29.95
N TYR A 60 6.72 21.00 29.75
CA TYR A 60 6.00 21.30 28.50
C TYR A 60 5.04 22.49 28.70
N SER A 61 5.58 23.68 28.94
CA SER A 61 4.81 24.93 28.98
C SER A 61 5.68 26.17 28.76
N SER A 62 6.31 26.27 27.58
CA SER A 62 6.71 27.56 26.95
C SER A 62 7.31 27.34 25.55
N TYR A 63 6.49 26.84 24.63
CA TYR A 63 6.51 27.20 23.20
C TYR A 63 5.04 27.21 22.74
N PRO A 64 4.60 28.10 21.85
CA PRO A 64 3.18 28.27 21.59
C PRO A 64 2.54 27.00 20.99
N SER A 65 1.68 26.39 21.81
CA SER A 65 0.51 25.51 21.59
C SER A 65 0.31 24.90 20.19
N THR A 66 0.12 23.59 20.00
CA THR A 66 -1.09 22.82 20.42
C THR A 66 -0.91 21.29 20.18
N PRO A 67 -1.74 20.39 20.75
CA PRO A 67 -1.23 19.36 21.65
C PRO A 67 -1.32 17.89 21.15
N VAL A 68 -0.28 17.15 21.56
CA VAL A 68 -0.29 15.87 22.32
C VAL A 68 -1.19 14.72 21.82
N GLY A 69 -0.54 13.60 21.48
CA GLY A 69 -1.17 12.30 21.26
C GLY A 69 -1.18 11.38 22.50
N SER A 70 -1.81 10.22 22.33
CA SER A 70 -1.52 8.94 23.00
C SER A 70 -2.35 7.86 22.29
N SER A 71 -1.75 6.85 21.64
CA SER A 71 -1.45 5.50 22.18
C SER A 71 -2.74 4.64 22.33
N LEU A 72 -2.92 3.38 21.91
CA LEU A 72 -2.10 2.19 21.59
C LEU A 72 -2.92 1.19 20.71
N ILE A 73 -2.22 0.16 20.19
CA ILE A 73 -2.61 -1.25 19.90
C ILE A 73 -2.85 -1.68 18.42
N ASP A 74 -1.75 -2.20 17.84
CA ASP A 74 -1.51 -3.42 17.03
C ASP A 74 -2.69 -4.28 16.50
N ARG A 75 -2.56 -4.76 15.24
CA ARG A 75 -2.04 -6.12 14.88
C ARG A 75 -2.09 -6.43 13.36
N PHE A 76 -0.93 -6.77 12.78
CA PHE A 76 -0.73 -8.12 12.22
C PHE A 76 0.64 -8.71 12.55
N VAL A 77 0.66 -10.04 12.58
CA VAL A 77 1.51 -10.97 13.36
C VAL A 77 2.44 -11.78 12.42
N PRO A 78 3.32 -12.65 12.94
CA PRO A 78 4.76 -12.60 12.80
C PRO A 78 5.32 -13.44 11.63
N LEU A 79 6.47 -13.02 11.09
CA LEU A 79 7.43 -13.96 10.52
C LEU A 79 8.19 -14.63 11.67
N THR A 80 7.67 -15.75 12.18
CA THR A 80 8.50 -16.73 12.90
C THR A 80 8.15 -18.15 12.48
N ASN A 81 9.03 -18.75 11.69
CA ASN A 81 9.76 -19.92 12.15
C ASN A 81 11.04 -20.08 11.34
N GLY A 82 12.17 -19.99 12.02
CA GLY A 82 13.49 -20.24 11.44
C GLY A 82 14.36 -18.99 11.34
N GLN A 83 15.33 -18.93 12.24
CA GLN A 83 16.60 -18.24 12.04
C GLN A 83 17.12 -18.40 10.58
N PRO A 84 17.85 -17.39 10.06
CA PRO A 84 18.12 -17.25 8.64
C PRO A 84 19.03 -18.38 8.16
N THR A 85 18.51 -19.20 7.26
CA THR A 85 19.36 -20.06 6.42
C THR A 85 19.31 -19.69 4.94
N ASN A 86 18.44 -18.78 4.49
CA ASN A 86 18.38 -18.34 3.09
C ASN A 86 17.89 -16.89 2.98
N GLY A 87 18.81 -15.91 2.93
CA GLY A 87 18.57 -14.46 2.88
C GLY A 87 17.22 -14.01 2.29
N LYS A 88 16.30 -13.62 3.17
CA LYS A 88 15.09 -12.89 2.81
C LYS A 88 15.41 -11.41 2.90
N TYR A 89 15.49 -10.79 1.72
CA TYR A 89 15.95 -9.44 1.52
C TYR A 89 14.77 -8.47 1.49
N VAL A 90 14.87 -7.33 2.18
CA VAL A 90 13.82 -6.28 2.20
C VAL A 90 13.90 -5.41 0.94
N GLY A 91 15.10 -5.26 0.39
CA GLY A 91 15.32 -4.68 -0.93
C GLY A 91 15.35 -5.73 -2.04
N ILE A 92 14.65 -5.43 -3.12
CA ILE A 92 14.72 -6.13 -4.41
C ILE A 92 15.71 -5.46 -5.35
N VAL A 93 16.79 -4.89 -4.81
CA VAL A 93 17.78 -4.10 -5.55
C VAL A 93 19.20 -4.60 -5.31
N ALA A 94 19.37 -5.81 -4.76
CA ALA A 94 20.68 -6.36 -4.41
C ALA A 94 21.69 -6.34 -5.58
N SER A 95 21.20 -6.53 -6.81
CA SER A 95 21.98 -6.54 -8.04
C SER A 95 22.08 -5.19 -8.77
N TYR A 96 21.43 -4.13 -8.27
CA TYR A 96 21.52 -2.80 -8.89
C TYR A 96 22.96 -2.28 -8.82
N VAL A 97 23.37 -1.64 -9.91
CA VAL A 97 24.50 -0.71 -9.92
C VAL A 97 23.99 0.73 -9.99
N GLN A 98 24.87 1.72 -9.80
CA GLN A 98 24.49 3.13 -9.81
C GLN A 98 23.72 3.54 -11.09
N SER A 99 24.08 3.04 -12.27
CA SER A 99 23.39 3.38 -13.52
C SER A 99 21.93 2.89 -13.56
N ASP A 100 21.60 1.80 -12.86
CA ASP A 100 20.23 1.32 -12.75
C ASP A 100 19.39 2.29 -11.91
N TRP A 101 19.94 2.75 -10.78
CA TRP A 101 19.33 3.81 -9.99
C TRP A 101 19.13 5.10 -10.79
N GLU A 102 20.13 5.53 -11.56
CA GLU A 102 20.03 6.73 -12.40
C GLU A 102 18.95 6.59 -13.48
N ALA A 103 18.83 5.42 -14.09
CA ALA A 103 17.79 5.14 -15.08
C ALA A 103 16.40 5.26 -14.46
N ASP A 104 16.18 4.62 -13.31
CA ASP A 104 14.90 4.65 -12.59
C ASP A 104 14.55 6.05 -12.11
N MET A 105 15.51 6.79 -11.53
CA MET A 105 15.29 8.16 -11.08
C MET A 105 14.97 9.11 -12.24
N ASN A 106 15.58 8.91 -13.42
CA ASN A 106 15.24 9.70 -14.61
C ASN A 106 13.83 9.39 -15.12
N LEU A 107 13.40 8.13 -15.11
CA LEU A 107 12.03 7.76 -15.45
C LEU A 107 11.02 8.37 -14.46
N ALA A 108 11.30 8.29 -13.16
CA ALA A 108 10.46 8.88 -12.12
C ALA A 108 10.37 10.41 -12.27
N LYS A 109 11.52 11.08 -12.47
CA LYS A 109 11.60 12.52 -12.66
C LYS A 109 10.85 13.00 -13.91
N ALA A 110 10.86 12.20 -15.00
CA ALA A 110 10.17 12.55 -16.25
C ALA A 110 8.65 12.70 -16.09
N ILE A 111 8.06 11.99 -15.12
CA ILE A 111 6.63 12.11 -14.78
C ILE A 111 6.37 13.01 -13.56
N GLY A 112 7.41 13.66 -13.04
CA GLY A 112 7.30 14.63 -11.95
C GLY A 112 7.41 14.05 -10.54
N ILE A 113 7.86 12.80 -10.34
CA ILE A 113 8.22 12.31 -9.00
C ILE A 113 9.51 13.02 -8.56
N ASP A 114 9.58 13.44 -7.29
CA ASP A 114 10.71 14.21 -6.76
C ASP A 114 11.77 13.37 -6.04
N GLY A 115 11.37 12.21 -5.51
CA GLY A 115 12.28 11.36 -4.75
C GLY A 115 11.78 9.95 -4.48
N PHE A 116 12.67 9.12 -3.95
CA PHE A 116 12.36 7.77 -3.48
C PHE A 116 12.53 7.62 -1.95
N ALA A 117 11.54 6.97 -1.33
CA ALA A 117 11.69 6.39 0.00
C ALA A 117 12.45 5.06 -0.12
N LEU A 118 13.66 5.00 0.43
CA LEU A 118 14.52 3.81 0.37
C LEU A 118 14.21 2.91 1.56
N ASN A 119 13.32 1.93 1.34
CA ASN A 119 12.97 0.96 2.37
C ASN A 119 14.15 0.04 2.68
N ILE A 120 14.55 -0.04 3.96
CA ILE A 120 15.68 -0.89 4.39
C ILE A 120 15.31 -1.77 5.59
N GLY A 121 15.62 -3.05 5.47
CA GLY A 121 15.75 -3.99 6.59
C GLY A 121 17.19 -4.03 7.09
N LYS A 122 17.66 -5.22 7.48
CA LYS A 122 19.04 -5.46 7.95
C LYS A 122 19.91 -6.15 6.89
N ASP A 123 19.61 -5.91 5.63
CA ASP A 123 20.25 -6.58 4.50
C ASP A 123 21.74 -6.22 4.38
N THR A 124 22.56 -7.21 4.01
CA THR A 124 24.01 -7.06 3.93
C THR A 124 24.49 -6.14 2.81
N TYR A 125 23.65 -5.90 1.79
CA TYR A 125 23.96 -5.00 0.68
C TYR A 125 23.49 -3.56 0.93
N ASN A 126 22.85 -3.24 2.06
CA ASN A 126 22.26 -1.93 2.32
C ASN A 126 23.26 -0.79 2.12
N ASP A 127 24.45 -0.90 2.70
CA ASP A 127 25.47 0.15 2.56
C ASP A 127 25.88 0.38 1.11
N GLN A 128 26.00 -0.69 0.32
CA GLN A 128 26.33 -0.59 -1.10
C GLN A 128 25.18 0.08 -1.86
N GLN A 129 23.94 -0.36 -1.66
CA GLN A 129 22.79 0.13 -2.41
C GLN A 129 22.40 1.55 -2.01
N LEU A 130 22.45 1.91 -0.72
CA LEU A 130 22.30 3.29 -0.29
C LEU A 130 23.43 4.16 -0.86
N GLY A 131 24.67 3.68 -0.86
CA GLY A 131 25.79 4.36 -1.51
C GLY A 131 25.51 4.69 -2.99
N PHE A 132 25.05 3.72 -3.76
CA PHE A 132 24.66 3.91 -5.16
C PHE A 132 23.45 4.83 -5.33
N ALA A 133 22.40 4.65 -4.53
CA ALA A 133 21.18 5.46 -4.63
C ALA A 133 21.45 6.94 -4.32
N TYR A 134 22.18 7.27 -3.26
CA TYR A 134 22.52 8.67 -2.95
C TYR A 134 23.45 9.29 -4.00
N ALA A 135 24.41 8.53 -4.53
CA ALA A 135 25.28 9.00 -5.61
C ALA A 135 24.49 9.28 -6.91
N ALA A 136 23.60 8.37 -7.29
CA ALA A 136 22.70 8.53 -8.42
C ALA A 136 21.79 9.75 -8.25
N ALA A 137 21.16 9.90 -7.08
CA ALA A 137 20.27 11.01 -6.76
C ALA A 137 20.99 12.36 -6.85
N ALA A 138 22.22 12.44 -6.35
CA ALA A 138 23.07 13.61 -6.49
C ALA A 138 23.38 13.91 -7.97
N ASN A 139 23.71 12.88 -8.75
CA ASN A 139 24.11 13.02 -10.15
C ASN A 139 22.97 13.52 -11.06
N VAL A 140 21.75 13.01 -10.88
CA VAL A 140 20.60 13.35 -11.74
C VAL A 140 19.69 14.44 -11.16
N GLY A 141 20.04 14.99 -9.99
CA GLY A 141 19.27 16.03 -9.31
C GLY A 141 17.92 15.54 -8.80
N PHE A 142 17.90 14.37 -8.17
CA PHE A 142 16.74 13.71 -7.57
C PHE A 142 16.90 13.64 -6.04
N LYS A 143 15.83 13.28 -5.32
CA LYS A 143 15.87 13.13 -3.86
C LYS A 143 15.71 11.69 -3.41
N VAL A 144 16.32 11.36 -2.29
CA VAL A 144 16.13 10.10 -1.58
C VAL A 144 16.09 10.34 -0.09
N PHE A 145 15.44 9.44 0.64
CA PHE A 145 15.50 9.39 2.09
C PHE A 145 15.34 7.95 2.56
N ILE A 146 15.86 7.64 3.76
CA ILE A 146 15.74 6.30 4.34
C ILE A 146 14.34 6.10 4.92
N SER A 147 13.75 4.94 4.62
CA SER A 147 12.56 4.39 5.27
C SER A 147 12.95 3.13 6.04
N PHE A 148 13.00 3.19 7.37
CA PHE A 148 13.34 2.00 8.17
C PHE A 148 12.16 1.02 8.24
N ASP A 149 12.39 -0.26 7.96
CA ASP A 149 11.40 -1.33 8.15
C ASP A 149 11.44 -1.88 9.59
N PHE A 150 10.51 -1.45 10.43
CA PHE A 150 10.42 -1.89 11.83
C PHE A 150 9.87 -3.31 12.02
N SER A 151 9.61 -4.05 10.94
CA SER A 151 9.49 -5.51 10.99
C SER A 151 10.85 -6.17 11.28
N TYR A 152 11.96 -5.48 11.00
CA TYR A 152 13.33 -5.96 11.21
C TYR A 152 14.12 -5.11 12.20
N TRP A 153 13.90 -3.81 12.17
CA TRP A 153 14.50 -2.85 13.09
C TRP A 153 13.71 -2.77 14.40
N THR A 154 14.41 -2.48 15.49
CA THR A 154 13.82 -2.29 16.81
C THR A 154 14.51 -1.15 17.55
N SER A 155 13.95 -0.71 18.67
CA SER A 155 14.57 0.32 19.52
C SER A 155 15.97 -0.05 20.02
N SER A 156 16.33 -1.34 20.11
CA SER A 156 17.69 -1.76 20.48
C SER A 156 18.72 -1.53 19.37
N ASP A 157 18.29 -1.33 18.12
CA ASP A 157 19.16 -1.11 16.97
C ASP A 157 19.48 0.38 16.74
N VAL A 158 19.03 1.28 17.63
CA VAL A 158 19.13 2.73 17.45
C VAL A 158 20.55 3.23 17.13
N SER A 159 21.59 2.62 17.72
CA SER A 159 22.98 3.00 17.43
C SER A 159 23.38 2.71 15.98
N THR A 160 22.93 1.57 15.44
CA THR A 160 23.16 1.19 14.04
C THR A 160 22.38 2.09 13.10
N MET A 161 21.10 2.34 13.40
CA MET A 161 20.26 3.27 12.64
C MET A 161 20.83 4.69 12.65
N ALA A 162 21.36 5.14 13.79
CA ALA A 162 22.02 6.43 13.92
C ALA A 162 23.26 6.54 13.03
N THR A 163 24.00 5.45 12.86
CA THR A 163 25.15 5.38 11.94
C THR A 163 24.71 5.54 10.48
N TYR A 164 23.59 4.91 10.07
CA TYR A 164 22.99 5.14 8.76
C TYR A 164 22.60 6.62 8.58
N MET A 165 21.92 7.21 9.55
CA MET A 165 21.52 8.63 9.46
C MET A 165 22.74 9.56 9.40
N GLN A 166 23.75 9.35 10.22
CA GLN A 166 24.99 10.14 10.17
C GLN A 166 25.67 10.07 8.80
N THR A 167 25.69 8.87 8.20
CA THR A 167 26.37 8.61 6.93
C THR A 167 25.61 9.20 5.74
N TYR A 168 24.30 8.98 5.67
CA TYR A 168 23.51 9.24 4.47
C TYR A 168 22.73 10.56 4.51
N ALA A 169 22.27 11.01 5.68
CA ALA A 169 21.50 12.25 5.78
C ALA A 169 22.31 13.51 5.46
N THR A 170 23.64 13.42 5.45
CA THR A 170 24.56 14.49 5.07
C THR A 170 24.95 14.46 3.59
N LYS A 171 24.54 13.43 2.84
CA LYS A 171 24.88 13.28 1.43
C LYS A 171 24.05 14.21 0.54
N PRO A 172 24.62 14.71 -0.57
CA PRO A 172 23.83 15.30 -1.63
C PRO A 172 22.76 14.30 -2.10
N GLY A 173 21.54 14.76 -2.33
CA GLY A 173 20.40 13.90 -2.67
C GLY A 173 19.47 13.60 -1.48
N GLN A 174 19.91 13.75 -0.22
CA GLN A 174 18.99 13.66 0.92
C GLN A 174 17.81 14.64 0.75
N PHE A 175 16.59 14.15 0.94
CA PHE A 175 15.42 15.02 1.05
C PHE A 175 15.46 15.78 2.38
N ILE A 176 15.50 17.12 2.30
CA ILE A 176 15.49 18.02 3.45
C ILE A 176 14.14 18.74 3.47
N TYR A 177 13.44 18.65 4.59
CA TYR A 177 12.18 19.35 4.83
C TYR A 177 12.30 20.20 6.09
N ASN A 178 11.95 21.49 6.00
CA ASN A 178 12.08 22.45 7.10
C ASN A 178 13.46 22.42 7.79
N ASN A 179 14.54 22.41 6.99
CA ASN A 179 15.93 22.33 7.45
C ASN A 179 16.30 21.06 8.25
N ALA A 180 15.51 19.99 8.12
CA ALA A 180 15.76 18.71 8.77
C ALA A 180 15.77 17.57 7.75
N ALA A 181 16.61 16.55 7.98
CA ALA A 181 16.68 15.38 7.11
C ALA A 181 15.42 14.53 7.25
N PHE A 182 14.72 14.33 6.14
CA PHE A 182 13.52 13.51 6.10
C PHE A 182 13.88 12.04 6.34
N VAL A 183 13.09 11.37 7.19
CA VAL A 183 13.17 9.93 7.45
C VAL A 183 11.75 9.40 7.63
N SER A 184 11.46 8.24 7.06
CA SER A 184 10.18 7.58 7.23
C SER A 184 10.37 6.16 7.76
N SER A 185 9.27 5.42 7.84
CA SER A 185 9.33 4.00 8.18
C SER A 185 8.19 3.21 7.58
N PHE A 186 8.46 1.92 7.34
CA PHE A 186 7.42 0.92 7.25
C PHE A 186 7.17 0.39 8.66
N VAL A 187 5.89 0.47 9.10
CA VAL A 187 5.48 0.35 10.50
C VAL A 187 6.38 1.17 11.43
N GLY A 188 6.40 0.92 12.74
CA GLY A 188 7.24 1.68 13.69
C GLY A 188 6.46 2.65 14.57
N ASP A 189 5.19 2.36 14.81
CA ASP A 189 4.36 3.04 15.80
C ASP A 189 5.11 3.20 17.14
N GLY A 190 5.20 4.44 17.60
CA GLY A 190 5.86 4.76 18.87
C GLY A 190 7.38 4.65 18.87
N TYR A 191 8.05 4.44 17.72
CA TYR A 191 9.51 4.47 17.68
C TYR A 191 10.07 5.84 18.13
N PRO A 192 11.09 5.87 19.02
CA PRO A 192 11.60 7.11 19.59
C PRO A 192 12.58 7.83 18.65
N TYR A 193 12.07 8.48 17.59
CA TYR A 193 12.87 9.23 16.61
C TYR A 193 13.76 10.33 17.23
N ARG A 194 13.43 10.87 18.41
CA ARG A 194 14.29 11.84 19.12
C ARG A 194 15.57 11.21 19.65
N THR A 195 15.53 9.93 20.04
CA THR A 195 16.74 9.20 20.41
C THR A 195 17.62 8.97 19.19
N LEU A 196 17.01 8.65 18.04
CA LEU A 196 17.73 8.50 16.77
C LEU A 196 18.39 9.82 16.33
N GLU A 197 17.67 10.94 16.38
CA GLU A 197 18.19 12.29 16.13
C GLU A 197 19.38 12.61 17.06
N SER A 198 19.21 12.39 18.37
CA SER A 198 20.26 12.65 19.36
C SER A 198 21.52 11.81 19.13
N GLN A 199 21.38 10.51 18.86
CA GLN A 199 22.53 9.62 18.65
C GLN A 199 23.21 9.83 17.29
N SER A 200 22.45 10.19 16.25
CA SER A 200 23.03 10.47 14.92
C SER A 200 23.70 11.83 14.84
N GLY A 201 23.30 12.78 15.70
CA GLY A 201 23.73 14.17 15.62
C GLY A 201 23.17 14.92 14.41
N VAL A 202 22.13 14.40 13.77
CA VAL A 202 21.47 14.97 12.60
C VAL A 202 20.06 15.41 12.99
N THR A 203 19.66 16.64 12.67
CA THR A 203 18.27 17.08 12.84
C THR A 203 17.35 16.33 11.88
N LEU A 204 16.33 15.65 12.40
CA LEU A 204 15.45 14.76 11.65
C LEU A 204 14.03 15.30 11.56
N PHE A 205 13.44 15.17 10.37
CA PHE A 205 12.00 15.24 10.16
C PHE A 205 11.47 13.82 9.99
N ALA A 206 10.77 13.30 11.00
CA ALA A 206 10.21 11.96 10.96
C ALA A 206 8.77 11.95 10.40
N CYS A 207 8.55 11.13 9.37
CA CYS A 207 7.24 10.84 8.79
C CYS A 207 6.98 9.32 8.82
N PRO A 208 6.70 8.76 10.00
CA PRO A 208 6.49 7.32 10.13
C PRO A 208 5.17 6.89 9.47
N ASN A 209 5.12 5.66 8.98
CA ASN A 209 3.85 4.96 8.85
C ASN A 209 3.28 4.79 10.27
N TRP A 210 2.18 5.48 10.54
CA TRP A 210 1.51 5.49 11.84
C TRP A 210 0.15 4.85 11.71
N GLN A 211 -0.20 3.93 12.62
CA GLN A 211 -1.45 3.20 12.63
C GLN A 211 -2.27 3.56 13.89
N PRO A 212 -3.22 4.51 13.79
CA PRO A 212 -4.06 4.90 14.92
C PRO A 212 -5.14 3.84 15.19
N GLY A 213 -4.82 2.84 16.02
CA GLY A 213 -5.81 1.95 16.65
C GLY A 213 -6.83 1.29 15.71
N SER A 214 -8.06 1.09 16.21
CA SER A 214 -9.15 0.27 15.62
C SER A 214 -9.79 0.77 14.31
N PHE A 215 -9.24 1.80 13.66
CA PHE A 215 -9.82 2.38 12.45
C PHE A 215 -9.40 1.68 11.16
N TRP A 216 -8.49 0.71 11.25
CA TRP A 216 -8.17 -0.14 10.13
C TRP A 216 -9.38 -1.01 9.76
N PRO A 217 -9.85 -0.96 8.50
CA PRO A 217 -11.06 -1.66 8.07
C PRO A 217 -10.96 -3.19 8.16
N ASN A 218 -9.77 -3.75 8.39
CA ASN A 218 -9.60 -5.14 8.77
C ASN A 218 -8.51 -5.31 9.83
N THR A 219 -8.65 -6.38 10.59
CA THR A 219 -7.49 -7.01 11.24
C THR A 219 -6.94 -8.02 10.25
N ASN A 220 -5.62 -8.15 10.15
CA ASN A 220 -4.95 -9.28 9.49
C ASN A 220 -4.82 -9.29 7.95
N ASN A 221 -4.63 -8.15 7.27
CA ASN A 221 -4.47 -8.08 5.80
C ASN A 221 -5.57 -8.85 5.05
N GLN A 222 -6.78 -8.89 5.63
CA GLN A 222 -7.88 -9.57 4.98
C GLN A 222 -8.33 -8.73 3.78
N PRO A 223 -8.58 -9.36 2.62
CA PRO A 223 -9.16 -8.67 1.48
C PRO A 223 -10.40 -7.87 1.88
N LEU A 224 -10.46 -6.64 1.39
CA LEU A 224 -11.64 -5.79 1.50
C LEU A 224 -12.28 -5.71 0.13
N ASP A 225 -13.58 -5.97 0.10
CA ASP A 225 -14.44 -5.85 -1.08
C ASP A 225 -14.84 -4.38 -1.33
N ALA A 226 -13.86 -3.47 -1.30
CA ALA A 226 -14.05 -2.06 -1.57
C ALA A 226 -12.71 -1.33 -1.78
N ASN A 227 -12.75 -0.31 -2.64
CA ASN A 227 -11.67 0.68 -2.70
C ASN A 227 -11.59 1.47 -1.38
N ILE A 228 -10.38 1.91 -1.04
CA ILE A 228 -10.19 2.90 0.02
C ILE A 228 -10.90 4.22 -0.34
N THR A 229 -11.30 4.97 0.69
CA THR A 229 -11.88 6.32 0.55
C THR A 229 -11.06 7.34 1.33
N THR A 230 -11.34 8.63 1.16
CA THR A 230 -10.71 9.72 1.94
C THR A 230 -10.98 9.70 3.44
N THR A 231 -11.84 8.80 3.95
CA THR A 231 -12.27 8.81 5.35
C THR A 231 -11.08 8.68 6.31
N LEU A 232 -10.17 7.76 6.03
CA LEU A 232 -8.96 7.58 6.86
C LEU A 232 -7.98 8.73 6.69
N ASP A 233 -7.81 9.25 5.47
CA ASP A 233 -6.93 10.39 5.20
C ASP A 233 -7.35 11.63 6.00
N GLN A 234 -8.65 11.92 6.03
CA GLN A 234 -9.20 13.03 6.82
C GLN A 234 -9.02 12.81 8.33
N GLN A 235 -9.14 11.56 8.79
CA GLN A 235 -8.86 11.21 10.18
C GLN A 235 -7.38 11.43 10.52
N TYR A 236 -6.44 10.97 9.68
CA TYR A 236 -5.02 11.24 9.84
C TYR A 236 -4.71 12.73 9.89
N ILE A 237 -5.25 13.51 8.97
CA ILE A 237 -5.07 14.96 8.94
C ILE A 237 -5.60 15.60 10.22
N SER A 238 -6.77 15.17 10.70
CA SER A 238 -7.34 15.65 11.96
C SER A 238 -6.43 15.32 13.15
N ASP A 239 -5.91 14.09 13.24
CA ASP A 239 -5.07 13.62 14.35
C ASP A 239 -3.66 14.23 14.34
N LEU A 240 -3.12 14.49 13.14
CA LEU A 240 -1.83 15.16 12.95
C LEU A 240 -1.88 16.65 13.29
N SER A 241 -3.07 17.25 13.34
CA SER A 241 -3.30 18.68 13.56
C SER A 241 -2.56 19.55 12.54
N SER A 242 -1.39 20.09 12.88
CA SER A 242 -0.58 20.95 12.00
C SER A 242 0.59 20.23 11.34
N LYS A 243 0.80 18.94 11.67
CA LYS A 243 1.86 18.15 11.06
C LYS A 243 1.48 17.72 9.64
N PRO A 244 2.45 17.64 8.72
CA PRO A 244 2.16 17.23 7.35
C PRO A 244 1.71 15.78 7.28
N TYR A 245 0.79 15.51 6.37
CA TYR A 245 0.34 14.17 6.02
C TYR A 245 0.98 13.72 4.69
N MET A 246 1.42 12.46 4.64
CA MET A 246 1.88 11.81 3.41
C MET A 246 0.83 10.78 2.99
N MET A 247 0.09 11.09 1.92
CA MET A 247 -1.03 10.27 1.45
C MET A 247 -0.54 9.16 0.51
N PRO A 248 -0.86 7.89 0.76
CA PRO A 248 -0.45 6.79 -0.09
C PRO A 248 -1.37 6.66 -1.32
N VAL A 249 -0.78 6.32 -2.46
CA VAL A 249 -1.47 5.99 -3.72
C VAL A 249 -0.90 4.70 -4.28
N SER A 250 -1.74 3.71 -4.57
CA SER A 250 -1.34 2.45 -5.22
C SER A 250 -2.30 2.12 -6.37
N PRO A 251 -1.81 1.56 -7.50
CA PRO A 251 -2.67 1.16 -8.60
C PRO A 251 -3.38 -0.18 -8.40
N TRP A 252 -2.73 -1.13 -7.73
CA TRP A 252 -3.11 -2.53 -7.71
C TRP A 252 -2.59 -3.22 -6.44
N PHE A 253 -3.02 -4.46 -6.18
CA PHE A 253 -2.36 -5.32 -5.20
C PHE A 253 -2.66 -6.79 -5.48
N SER A 254 -1.61 -7.61 -5.63
CA SER A 254 -1.73 -9.06 -5.70
C SER A 254 -0.43 -9.75 -5.31
N THR A 255 -0.52 -10.75 -4.44
CA THR A 255 0.61 -11.59 -4.05
C THR A 255 0.24 -13.07 -4.16
N HIS A 256 1.19 -13.91 -4.59
CA HIS A 256 0.97 -15.34 -4.83
C HIS A 256 2.12 -16.24 -4.35
N TYR A 257 2.65 -15.96 -3.16
CA TYR A 257 3.67 -16.78 -2.51
C TYR A 257 3.08 -17.99 -1.81
N GLY A 258 3.60 -19.18 -2.12
CA GLY A 258 3.28 -20.44 -1.45
C GLY A 258 3.75 -20.51 0.01
N THR A 259 3.23 -21.50 0.74
CA THR A 259 3.53 -21.73 2.18
C THR A 259 5.02 -21.96 2.44
N ASP A 260 5.73 -22.53 1.47
CA ASP A 260 7.15 -22.85 1.59
C ASP A 260 8.07 -21.63 1.37
N THR A 261 7.51 -20.47 1.06
CA THR A 261 8.24 -19.21 0.82
C THR A 261 7.85 -18.13 1.84
N TYR A 262 6.95 -17.23 1.47
CA TYR A 262 6.46 -16.14 2.31
C TYR A 262 5.05 -16.39 2.84
N SER A 263 4.34 -17.40 2.34
CA SER A 263 2.95 -17.71 2.73
C SER A 263 2.01 -16.50 2.54
N LYS A 264 2.15 -15.80 1.40
CA LYS A 264 1.39 -14.59 1.09
C LYS A 264 0.60 -14.76 -0.19
N ASN A 265 -0.70 -15.03 -0.05
CA ASN A 265 -1.56 -15.40 -1.16
C ASN A 265 -2.95 -14.76 -1.07
N TRP A 266 -3.04 -13.49 -1.45
CA TRP A 266 -4.28 -12.71 -1.43
C TRP A 266 -4.23 -11.54 -2.40
N ILE A 267 -5.38 -10.92 -2.65
CA ILE A 267 -5.52 -9.67 -3.41
C ILE A 267 -6.28 -8.62 -2.60
N PHE A 268 -6.15 -7.35 -2.99
CA PHE A 268 -7.08 -6.31 -2.55
C PHE A 268 -7.87 -5.80 -3.75
N TYR A 269 -9.15 -5.53 -3.55
CA TYR A 269 -10.00 -4.96 -4.60
C TYR A 269 -9.38 -3.65 -5.11
N SER A 270 -8.98 -3.65 -6.38
CA SER A 270 -8.21 -2.56 -6.98
C SER A 270 -8.76 -2.11 -8.34
N ASP A 271 -9.86 -2.70 -8.80
CA ASP A 271 -10.41 -2.55 -10.15
C ASP A 271 -10.62 -1.09 -10.59
N TRP A 272 -10.97 -0.19 -9.67
CA TRP A 272 -11.19 1.23 -9.95
C TRP A 272 -10.25 2.15 -9.17
N LEU A 273 -9.35 1.57 -8.37
CA LEU A 273 -8.61 2.26 -7.31
C LEU A 273 -7.74 3.39 -7.84
N TYR A 274 -7.03 3.17 -8.95
CA TYR A 274 -5.93 4.06 -9.31
C TYR A 274 -6.38 5.47 -9.66
N GLN A 275 -7.37 5.61 -10.55
CA GLN A 275 -7.91 6.93 -10.88
C GLN A 275 -8.62 7.53 -9.66
N SER A 276 -9.49 6.77 -8.98
CA SER A 276 -10.27 7.32 -7.86
C SER A 276 -9.35 7.84 -6.75
N ARG A 277 -8.27 7.10 -6.45
CA ARG A 277 -7.31 7.51 -5.42
C ARG A 277 -6.53 8.76 -5.80
N TRP A 278 -6.23 8.95 -7.09
CA TRP A 278 -5.62 10.18 -7.58
C TRP A 278 -6.60 11.38 -7.56
N ASP A 279 -7.88 11.17 -7.88
CA ASP A 279 -8.91 12.19 -7.72
C ASP A 279 -9.02 12.61 -6.23
N GLU A 280 -8.97 11.64 -5.32
CA GLU A 280 -8.94 11.88 -3.87
C GLU A 280 -7.71 12.68 -3.42
N VAL A 281 -6.53 12.44 -3.99
CA VAL A 281 -5.34 13.27 -3.71
C VAL A 281 -5.61 14.73 -4.06
N LEU A 282 -6.27 15.01 -5.19
CA LEU A 282 -6.60 16.38 -5.58
C LEU A 282 -7.69 17.01 -4.70
N GLN A 283 -8.55 16.19 -4.09
CA GLN A 283 -9.54 16.64 -3.10
C GLN A 283 -8.90 16.93 -1.74
N VAL A 284 -8.03 16.04 -1.27
CA VAL A 284 -7.41 16.11 0.07
C VAL A 284 -6.31 17.17 0.11
N GLN A 285 -5.56 17.34 -0.99
CA GLN A 285 -4.38 18.23 -1.07
C GLN A 285 -3.40 18.01 0.10
N PRO A 286 -2.91 16.76 0.31
CA PRO A 286 -1.97 16.46 1.39
C PRO A 286 -0.63 17.18 1.18
N GLN A 287 0.19 17.31 2.22
CA GLN A 287 1.52 17.92 2.07
C GLN A 287 2.47 17.06 1.23
N PHE A 288 2.35 15.74 1.33
CA PHE A 288 3.13 14.79 0.52
C PHE A 288 2.21 13.70 -0.05
N VAL A 289 2.67 13.09 -1.14
CA VAL A 289 2.04 11.92 -1.74
C VAL A 289 3.13 10.86 -1.92
N GLU A 290 2.85 9.62 -1.52
CA GLU A 290 3.74 8.49 -1.75
C GLU A 290 3.07 7.49 -2.69
N ILE A 291 3.73 7.19 -3.81
CA ILE A 291 3.27 6.14 -4.73
C ILE A 291 3.84 4.81 -4.23
N LEU A 292 2.94 3.90 -3.88
CA LEU A 292 3.21 2.54 -3.46
C LEU A 292 2.96 1.62 -4.65
N THR A 293 3.99 1.18 -5.37
CA THR A 293 5.43 1.46 -5.18
C THR A 293 6.14 1.67 -6.50
N TRP A 294 7.41 2.08 -6.45
CA TRP A 294 8.24 2.07 -7.66
C TRP A 294 8.47 0.63 -8.15
N ASN A 295 8.90 -0.29 -7.28
CA ASN A 295 9.40 -1.57 -7.74
C ASN A 295 8.90 -2.79 -6.97
N ASP A 296 7.95 -2.73 -6.04
CA ASP A 296 7.50 -3.94 -5.33
C ASP A 296 6.75 -4.91 -6.26
N PHE A 297 7.53 -5.77 -6.91
CA PHE A 297 7.08 -6.72 -7.91
C PHE A 297 6.31 -7.88 -7.27
N GLY A 298 6.72 -8.32 -6.08
CA GLY A 298 6.09 -9.45 -5.40
C GLY A 298 4.64 -9.17 -5.01
N GLU A 299 4.31 -7.92 -4.75
CA GLU A 299 2.97 -7.46 -4.38
C GLU A 299 2.21 -6.79 -5.54
N SER A 300 2.78 -6.82 -6.74
CA SER A 300 2.10 -6.44 -7.99
C SER A 300 1.61 -4.99 -8.04
N HIS A 301 2.22 -4.08 -7.27
CA HIS A 301 1.80 -2.67 -7.23
C HIS A 301 2.90 -1.69 -7.64
N TYR A 302 3.92 -2.21 -8.31
CA TYR A 302 4.98 -1.42 -8.94
C TYR A 302 4.44 -0.56 -10.09
N VAL A 303 5.02 0.64 -10.27
CA VAL A 303 4.85 1.48 -11.46
C VAL A 303 6.17 1.68 -12.23
N GLY A 304 7.26 1.11 -11.74
CA GLY A 304 8.57 1.10 -12.37
C GLY A 304 8.66 0.10 -13.52
N PRO A 305 9.77 0.14 -14.29
CA PRO A 305 9.96 -0.78 -15.40
C PRO A 305 10.17 -2.22 -14.92
N LEU A 306 9.79 -3.19 -15.75
CA LEU A 306 10.23 -4.56 -15.56
C LEU A 306 11.71 -4.70 -15.92
N HIS A 307 12.39 -5.61 -15.23
CA HIS A 307 13.79 -5.94 -15.47
C HIS A 307 13.88 -7.40 -15.93
N GLY A 308 13.39 -7.68 -17.14
CA GLY A 308 13.18 -9.05 -17.66
C GLY A 308 14.40 -9.99 -17.67
N ASN A 309 15.62 -9.44 -17.48
CA ASN A 309 16.87 -10.22 -17.45
C ASN A 309 17.51 -10.29 -16.04
N ASN A 310 16.87 -9.75 -14.99
CA ASN A 310 17.44 -9.66 -13.65
C ASN A 310 16.49 -10.31 -12.63
N SER A 311 16.38 -11.63 -12.73
CA SER A 311 15.68 -12.55 -11.82
C SER A 311 15.79 -12.19 -10.32
N PRO A 312 16.97 -11.80 -9.77
CA PRO A 312 17.09 -11.38 -8.38
C PRO A 312 16.23 -10.18 -7.93
N LEU A 313 15.77 -9.34 -8.87
CA LEU A 313 14.88 -8.21 -8.54
C LEU A 313 13.44 -8.67 -8.29
N TYR A 314 13.11 -9.91 -8.61
CA TYR A 314 11.81 -10.49 -8.35
C TYR A 314 11.92 -11.38 -7.11
N ALA A 315 11.41 -10.90 -5.98
CA ALA A 315 11.55 -11.56 -4.70
C ALA A 315 11.12 -13.05 -4.76
N GLY A 316 12.02 -13.94 -4.34
CA GLY A 316 11.82 -15.40 -4.38
C GLY A 316 12.26 -16.11 -5.67
N GLY A 317 12.80 -15.37 -6.65
CA GLY A 317 13.41 -15.92 -7.86
C GLY A 317 12.45 -16.76 -8.71
N PRO A 318 12.92 -17.83 -9.37
CA PRO A 318 12.09 -18.67 -10.25
C PRO A 318 10.91 -19.37 -9.56
N THR A 319 10.96 -19.49 -8.23
CA THR A 319 9.90 -20.05 -7.39
C THR A 319 9.04 -18.99 -6.71
N GLY A 320 9.34 -17.71 -6.92
CA GLY A 320 8.67 -16.56 -6.34
C GLY A 320 8.03 -15.66 -7.40
N ALA A 321 8.20 -14.35 -7.25
CA ALA A 321 7.47 -13.33 -8.01
C ALA A 321 7.63 -13.44 -9.53
N GLU A 322 8.73 -14.01 -10.02
CA GLU A 322 8.93 -14.26 -11.46
C GLU A 322 7.77 -14.99 -12.13
N ARG A 323 7.06 -15.85 -11.38
CA ARG A 323 5.95 -16.64 -11.92
C ARG A 323 4.71 -15.81 -12.27
N TRP A 324 4.50 -14.65 -11.64
CA TRP A 324 3.35 -13.77 -11.92
C TRP A 324 3.73 -12.37 -12.39
N VAL A 325 5.01 -12.00 -12.36
CA VAL A 325 5.51 -10.68 -12.78
C VAL A 325 6.07 -10.68 -14.20
N ASN A 326 6.71 -11.77 -14.63
CA ASN A 326 7.32 -11.82 -15.96
C ASN A 326 6.26 -11.61 -17.05
N GLY A 327 6.48 -10.60 -17.89
CA GLY A 327 5.54 -10.23 -18.96
C GLY A 327 4.32 -9.43 -18.51
N MET A 328 4.32 -8.89 -17.29
CA MET A 328 3.25 -8.04 -16.74
C MET A 328 3.74 -6.59 -16.59
N PRO A 329 3.85 -5.80 -17.67
CA PRO A 329 4.28 -4.40 -17.59
C PRO A 329 3.24 -3.55 -16.87
N HIS A 330 3.70 -2.59 -16.06
CA HIS A 330 2.88 -1.60 -15.33
C HIS A 330 3.23 -0.15 -15.68
N ASP A 331 4.11 0.06 -16.65
CA ASP A 331 4.70 1.36 -16.97
C ASP A 331 3.67 2.38 -17.46
N ALA A 332 2.62 1.95 -18.15
CA ALA A 332 1.56 2.84 -18.62
C ALA A 332 0.74 3.50 -17.48
N TRP A 333 0.76 2.97 -16.25
CA TRP A 333 0.20 3.69 -15.10
C TRP A 333 0.95 4.99 -14.79
N ARG A 334 2.23 5.13 -15.18
CA ARG A 334 2.98 6.37 -15.01
C ARG A 334 2.41 7.53 -15.82
N ASP A 335 1.80 7.26 -16.97
CA ASP A 335 1.18 8.30 -17.81
C ASP A 335 -0.08 8.88 -17.14
N VAL A 336 -0.85 8.03 -16.44
CA VAL A 336 -1.95 8.47 -15.57
C VAL A 336 -1.40 9.31 -14.42
N ALA A 337 -0.39 8.83 -13.69
CA ALA A 337 0.20 9.57 -12.57
C ALA A 337 0.72 10.95 -12.99
N GLN A 338 1.33 11.08 -14.17
CA GLN A 338 1.95 12.32 -14.65
C GLN A 338 0.97 13.50 -14.66
N VAL A 339 -0.25 13.30 -15.18
CA VAL A 339 -1.24 14.40 -15.26
C VAL A 339 -1.77 14.80 -13.88
N TYR A 340 -1.87 13.85 -12.95
CA TYR A 340 -2.28 14.11 -11.57
C TYR A 340 -1.18 14.75 -10.73
N ILE A 341 0.07 14.30 -10.86
CA ILE A 341 1.24 14.92 -10.22
C ILE A 341 1.35 16.38 -10.63
N SER A 342 1.20 16.68 -11.93
CA SER A 342 1.20 18.05 -12.42
C SER A 342 0.07 18.88 -11.80
N ALA A 343 -1.13 18.33 -11.70
CA ALA A 343 -2.28 19.00 -11.09
C ALA A 343 -2.04 19.29 -9.60
N PHE A 344 -1.64 18.27 -8.84
CA PHE A 344 -1.32 18.36 -7.42
C PHE A 344 -0.27 19.43 -7.14
N LYS A 345 0.85 19.41 -7.87
CA LYS A 345 1.93 20.40 -7.70
C LYS A 345 1.51 21.84 -8.01
N SER A 346 0.52 22.02 -8.89
CA SER A 346 -0.03 23.33 -9.22
C SER A 346 -1.16 23.79 -8.28
N GLY A 347 -1.60 22.93 -7.34
CA GLY A 347 -2.77 23.19 -6.50
C GLY A 347 -4.10 23.11 -7.26
N ALA A 348 -4.12 22.46 -8.42
CA ALA A 348 -5.34 22.29 -9.20
C ALA A 348 -6.21 21.16 -8.64
N SER A 349 -7.53 21.32 -8.76
CA SER A 349 -8.52 20.32 -8.33
C SER A 349 -8.83 19.28 -9.41
N THR A 350 -8.37 19.48 -10.65
CA THR A 350 -8.57 18.54 -11.77
C THR A 350 -7.32 18.48 -12.65
N PRO A 351 -6.99 17.31 -13.25
CA PRO A 351 -5.89 17.20 -14.19
C PRO A 351 -6.18 17.88 -15.53
N THR A 352 -5.13 18.40 -16.17
CA THR A 352 -5.19 18.89 -17.55
C THR A 352 -4.55 17.85 -18.47
N VAL A 353 -5.35 17.28 -19.37
CA VAL A 353 -4.86 16.32 -20.35
C VAL A 353 -4.37 17.04 -21.61
N THR A 354 -3.13 16.76 -22.02
CA THR A 354 -2.49 17.37 -23.19
C THR A 354 -2.22 16.39 -24.33
N THR A 355 -2.43 15.09 -24.10
CA THR A 355 -2.27 14.00 -25.08
C THR A 355 -3.43 13.04 -24.92
N ASP A 356 -4.08 12.67 -26.03
CA ASP A 356 -5.10 11.62 -25.99
C ASP A 356 -4.41 10.25 -25.87
N GLU A 357 -4.77 9.47 -24.85
CA GLU A 357 -4.19 8.16 -24.58
C GLU A 357 -5.22 7.26 -23.89
N LEU A 358 -5.19 5.97 -24.19
CA LEU A 358 -5.98 4.94 -23.50
C LEU A 358 -5.02 4.01 -22.76
N VAL A 359 -4.98 4.10 -21.43
CA VAL A 359 -4.25 3.15 -20.58
C VAL A 359 -5.19 2.04 -20.18
N TYR A 360 -4.90 0.80 -20.58
CA TYR A 360 -5.74 -0.36 -20.30
C TYR A 360 -5.10 -1.30 -19.29
N TYR A 361 -5.91 -1.98 -18.50
CA TYR A 361 -5.45 -3.05 -17.61
C TYR A 361 -6.49 -4.15 -17.45
N TYR A 362 -6.00 -5.38 -17.28
CA TYR A 362 -6.82 -6.57 -17.08
C TYR A 362 -5.98 -7.75 -16.58
N ARG A 363 -6.64 -8.74 -15.98
CA ARG A 363 -6.01 -10.01 -15.60
C ARG A 363 -5.84 -10.93 -16.82
N PRO A 364 -4.82 -11.81 -16.82
CA PRO A 364 -4.59 -12.76 -17.93
C PRO A 364 -5.70 -13.81 -18.08
N ASN A 365 -6.45 -14.06 -17.00
CA ASN A 365 -7.47 -15.09 -16.93
C ASN A 365 -8.69 -14.58 -16.15
N PRO A 366 -9.92 -15.03 -16.51
CA PRO A 366 -11.09 -14.84 -15.65
C PRO A 366 -10.85 -15.41 -14.26
N LYS A 367 -11.40 -14.76 -13.22
CA LYS A 367 -11.20 -15.15 -11.81
C LYS A 367 -11.61 -16.58 -11.51
N GLY A 368 -12.57 -17.14 -12.24
CA GLY A 368 -13.02 -18.52 -12.07
C GLY A 368 -12.13 -19.59 -12.74
N THR A 369 -11.06 -19.18 -13.43
CA THR A 369 -10.22 -20.12 -14.19
C THR A 369 -9.45 -21.05 -13.25
N THR A 370 -9.58 -22.36 -13.45
CA THR A 370 -8.77 -23.35 -12.73
C THR A 370 -7.39 -23.44 -13.36
N CYS A 371 -6.35 -23.08 -12.61
CA CYS A 371 -4.97 -23.15 -13.05
C CYS A 371 -4.30 -24.46 -12.61
N SER A 372 -3.34 -24.96 -13.39
CA SER A 372 -2.48 -26.08 -13.01
C SER A 372 -1.34 -25.65 -12.08
N ASP A 373 -1.66 -24.79 -11.11
CA ASP A 373 -0.68 -24.14 -10.25
C ASP A 373 -0.23 -25.06 -9.11
N THR A 374 1.08 -25.07 -8.89
CA THR A 374 1.74 -25.85 -7.84
C THR A 374 2.35 -24.98 -6.74
N VAL A 375 2.28 -23.64 -6.85
CA VAL A 375 2.86 -22.73 -5.84
C VAL A 375 1.92 -22.51 -4.67
N ALA A 376 0.67 -22.15 -4.94
CA ALA A 376 -0.34 -21.92 -3.91
C ALA A 376 -1.74 -22.21 -4.48
N PRO A 377 -2.75 -22.44 -3.63
CA PRO A 377 -4.15 -22.41 -4.07
C PRO A 377 -4.51 -21.01 -4.60
N GLN A 378 -5.69 -20.89 -5.19
CA GLN A 378 -6.23 -19.59 -5.61
C GLN A 378 -6.15 -18.53 -4.47
N PRO A 379 -5.66 -17.30 -4.73
CA PRO A 379 -5.53 -16.25 -3.73
C PRO A 379 -6.85 -15.93 -3.04
N THR A 380 -6.84 -15.61 -1.74
CA THR A 380 -8.05 -15.10 -1.07
C THR A 380 -8.39 -13.68 -1.57
N GLY A 381 -9.69 -13.34 -1.62
CA GLY A 381 -10.17 -12.04 -2.13
C GLY A 381 -10.46 -12.05 -3.63
N TYR A 382 -10.08 -13.11 -4.35
CA TYR A 382 -10.30 -13.24 -5.80
C TYR A 382 -11.75 -13.06 -6.25
N GLN A 383 -12.70 -13.29 -5.34
CA GLN A 383 -14.13 -13.21 -5.60
C GLN A 383 -14.59 -11.78 -5.85
N ASP A 384 -13.87 -10.80 -5.31
CA ASP A 384 -14.29 -9.40 -5.26
C ASP A 384 -13.99 -8.68 -6.58
N ASP A 385 -12.88 -9.02 -7.24
CA ASP A 385 -12.54 -8.49 -8.56
C ASP A 385 -13.56 -8.87 -9.66
N ASP A 386 -13.82 -7.96 -10.57
CA ASP A 386 -14.68 -8.18 -11.74
C ASP A 386 -13.94 -8.85 -12.91
N ASP A 387 -14.65 -9.69 -13.68
CA ASP A 387 -14.14 -10.25 -14.93
C ASP A 387 -14.26 -9.21 -16.07
N PHE A 388 -13.56 -8.10 -15.92
CA PHE A 388 -13.63 -6.92 -16.79
C PHE A 388 -12.25 -6.54 -17.34
N VAL A 389 -12.27 -5.81 -18.45
CA VAL A 389 -11.15 -5.05 -18.98
C VAL A 389 -11.43 -3.58 -18.68
N PHE A 390 -10.45 -2.91 -18.09
CA PHE A 390 -10.55 -1.52 -17.68
C PHE A 390 -9.71 -0.64 -18.61
N VAL A 391 -10.17 0.60 -18.82
CA VAL A 391 -9.45 1.63 -19.57
C VAL A 391 -9.56 2.95 -18.81
N ILE A 392 -8.42 3.53 -18.46
CA ILE A 392 -8.29 4.93 -18.06
C ILE A 392 -8.04 5.74 -19.33
N ALA A 393 -9.05 6.47 -19.77
CA ALA A 393 -8.99 7.35 -20.93
C ALA A 393 -8.52 8.74 -20.50
N LEU A 394 -7.39 9.20 -21.05
CA LEU A 394 -6.90 10.56 -20.95
C LEU A 394 -7.33 11.28 -22.23
N LEU A 395 -8.28 12.21 -22.14
CA LEU A 395 -8.88 12.87 -23.31
C LEU A 395 -8.70 14.39 -23.30
N LYS A 396 -8.11 14.96 -24.36
CA LYS A 396 -8.04 16.42 -24.58
C LYS A 396 -9.41 17.03 -24.89
N SER A 397 -10.26 16.28 -25.58
CA SER A 397 -11.59 16.69 -26.02
C SER A 397 -12.58 15.54 -25.83
N ALA A 398 -13.87 15.84 -25.72
CA ALA A 398 -14.90 14.81 -25.70
C ALA A 398 -14.76 13.84 -26.89
N GLY A 399 -15.03 12.56 -26.65
CA GLY A 399 -14.84 11.50 -27.62
C GLY A 399 -15.55 10.21 -27.26
N THR A 400 -15.49 9.24 -28.15
CA THR A 400 -16.03 7.90 -27.96
C THR A 400 -14.91 6.89 -27.85
N VAL A 401 -14.82 6.22 -26.70
CA VAL A 401 -13.94 5.07 -26.50
C VAL A 401 -14.70 3.80 -26.82
N THR A 402 -14.07 2.91 -27.58
CA THR A 402 -14.62 1.61 -27.96
C THR A 402 -13.74 0.49 -27.45
N ILE A 403 -14.31 -0.44 -26.71
CA ILE A 403 -13.67 -1.68 -26.27
C ILE A 403 -14.31 -2.84 -27.04
N THR A 404 -13.47 -3.60 -27.74
CA THR A 404 -13.90 -4.79 -28.48
C THR A 404 -12.99 -5.94 -28.10
N PHE A 405 -13.50 -7.16 -28.00
CA PHE A 405 -12.65 -8.34 -27.94
C PHE A 405 -12.77 -9.11 -29.25
N VAL A 406 -11.64 -9.61 -29.73
CA VAL A 406 -11.55 -10.39 -30.96
C VAL A 406 -11.32 -11.83 -30.53
N SER A 407 -12.38 -12.64 -30.55
CA SER A 407 -12.22 -14.09 -30.36
C SER A 407 -11.49 -14.67 -31.58
N THR A 408 -10.27 -15.15 -31.36
CA THR A 408 -9.56 -16.04 -32.29
C THR A 408 -9.89 -17.51 -32.02
N ILE A 409 -10.70 -17.80 -30.99
CA ILE A 409 -11.02 -19.16 -30.56
C ILE A 409 -12.43 -19.52 -31.04
N SER A 410 -12.49 -20.44 -32.01
CA SER A 410 -13.72 -21.17 -32.36
C SER A 410 -14.09 -22.11 -31.21
N VAL A 411 -14.82 -21.63 -30.21
CA VAL A 411 -15.33 -22.49 -29.13
C VAL A 411 -16.64 -23.14 -29.60
N SER A 412 -16.62 -24.46 -29.81
CA SER A 412 -17.86 -25.26 -29.85
C SER A 412 -18.41 -25.34 -28.42
N VAL A 413 -19.34 -24.46 -28.08
CA VAL A 413 -19.92 -24.40 -26.73
C VAL A 413 -20.89 -25.57 -26.54
N LEU A 414 -20.45 -26.64 -25.87
CA LEU A 414 -21.35 -27.57 -25.19
C LEU A 414 -21.41 -27.14 -23.71
N SER A 415 -22.47 -26.40 -23.38
CA SER A 415 -23.10 -26.29 -22.06
C SER A 415 -22.19 -26.17 -20.83
N LEU A 416 -21.79 -24.95 -20.51
CA LEU A 416 -21.60 -24.52 -19.11
C LEU A 416 -22.40 -23.23 -18.89
N THR A 417 -23.48 -23.37 -18.14
CA THR A 417 -24.40 -22.30 -17.74
C THR A 417 -23.72 -21.33 -16.78
N SER A 418 -23.09 -20.28 -17.33
CA SER A 418 -23.01 -18.91 -16.77
C SER A 418 -21.90 -18.06 -17.39
N PHE A 419 -21.09 -18.58 -18.32
CA PHE A 419 -20.23 -17.73 -19.15
C PHE A 419 -21.12 -16.94 -20.11
N ARG A 420 -21.58 -15.75 -19.69
CA ARG A 420 -21.93 -14.72 -20.68
C ARG A 420 -20.61 -14.31 -21.31
N SER A 421 -20.15 -15.11 -22.27
CA SER A 421 -19.43 -14.56 -23.42
C SER A 421 -20.31 -13.41 -23.87
N GLY A 422 -19.94 -12.17 -23.50
CA GLY A 422 -20.64 -11.00 -23.96
C GLY A 422 -20.77 -11.13 -25.47
N SER A 423 -21.86 -10.66 -26.07
CA SER A 423 -21.88 -10.54 -27.53
C SER A 423 -20.57 -9.89 -28.00
N ASN A 424 -19.93 -10.38 -29.07
CA ASN A 424 -18.77 -9.76 -29.75
C ASN A 424 -19.02 -8.30 -30.24
N ALA A 425 -20.14 -7.70 -29.83
CA ALA A 425 -20.50 -6.33 -30.12
C ALA A 425 -19.57 -5.38 -29.36
N PRO A 426 -18.94 -4.42 -30.06
CA PRO A 426 -18.15 -3.37 -29.45
C PRO A 426 -18.93 -2.64 -28.34
N LYS A 427 -18.27 -2.36 -27.22
CA LYS A 427 -18.79 -1.52 -26.14
C LYS A 427 -18.29 -0.10 -26.33
N GLN A 428 -19.21 0.86 -26.45
CA GLN A 428 -18.91 2.25 -26.72
C GLN A 428 -19.28 3.12 -25.53
N PHE A 429 -18.39 4.06 -25.21
CA PHE A 429 -18.52 4.99 -24.09
C PHE A 429 -18.29 6.40 -24.61
N SER A 430 -19.28 7.27 -24.47
CA SER A 430 -19.12 8.70 -24.78
C SER A 430 -18.62 9.41 -23.53
N LEU A 431 -17.43 10.02 -23.63
CA LEU A 431 -16.70 10.62 -22.53
C LEU A 431 -16.45 12.10 -22.80
N ALA A 432 -16.42 12.90 -21.74
CA ALA A 432 -15.99 14.29 -21.80
C ALA A 432 -14.45 14.38 -21.94
N ALA A 433 -13.94 15.61 -22.05
CA ALA A 433 -12.50 15.84 -21.87
C ALA A 433 -12.14 15.62 -20.39
N GLY A 434 -10.93 15.12 -20.12
CA GLY A 434 -10.46 14.79 -18.78
C GLY A 434 -9.96 13.36 -18.67
N VAL A 435 -9.91 12.85 -17.44
CA VAL A 435 -9.50 11.48 -17.12
C VAL A 435 -10.74 10.68 -16.71
N HIS A 436 -10.94 9.52 -17.31
CA HIS A 436 -12.12 8.68 -17.06
C HIS A 436 -11.76 7.19 -17.10
N THR A 437 -12.06 6.46 -16.03
CA THR A 437 -12.04 5.00 -16.02
C THR A 437 -13.37 4.49 -16.54
N ILE A 438 -13.30 3.56 -17.48
CA ILE A 438 -14.44 2.80 -18.00
C ILE A 438 -14.07 1.32 -18.01
N ALA A 439 -15.08 0.46 -18.06
CA ALA A 439 -14.84 -0.97 -18.06
C ALA A 439 -15.86 -1.71 -18.94
N ALA A 440 -15.43 -2.82 -19.53
CA ALA A 440 -16.27 -3.74 -20.28
C ALA A 440 -16.00 -5.18 -19.84
N PRO A 441 -16.99 -6.09 -19.88
CA PRO A 441 -16.75 -7.50 -19.57
C PRO A 441 -15.60 -8.06 -20.42
N MET A 442 -14.67 -8.78 -19.78
CA MET A 442 -13.54 -9.36 -20.49
C MET A 442 -13.99 -10.50 -21.40
N GLY A 443 -13.46 -10.54 -22.62
CA GLY A 443 -13.66 -11.65 -23.56
C GLY A 443 -12.39 -12.48 -23.70
N LEU A 444 -12.51 -13.78 -23.99
CA LEU A 444 -11.34 -14.59 -24.34
C LEU A 444 -10.72 -14.10 -25.66
N GLY A 445 -9.39 -14.11 -25.72
CA GLY A 445 -8.61 -13.68 -26.89
C GLY A 445 -8.03 -12.28 -26.74
N THR A 446 -7.82 -11.63 -27.88
CA THR A 446 -7.16 -10.31 -27.94
C THR A 446 -8.18 -9.22 -27.67
N GLN A 447 -7.85 -8.30 -26.77
CA GLN A 447 -8.66 -7.09 -26.54
C GLN A 447 -8.23 -6.01 -27.54
N ASN A 448 -9.15 -5.15 -27.97
CA ASN A 448 -8.89 -4.02 -28.84
C ASN A 448 -9.54 -2.77 -28.26
N PHE A 449 -8.79 -1.67 -28.31
CA PHE A 449 -9.16 -0.39 -27.75
C PHE A 449 -9.08 0.66 -28.85
N ALA A 450 -10.10 1.51 -28.96
CA ALA A 450 -10.12 2.59 -29.93
C ALA A 450 -10.68 3.87 -29.34
N LEU A 451 -10.13 5.00 -29.78
CA LEU A 451 -10.65 6.34 -29.51
C LEU A 451 -11.07 6.99 -30.82
N SER A 452 -12.25 7.61 -30.83
CA SER A 452 -12.68 8.54 -31.86
C SER A 452 -13.10 9.85 -31.20
N SER A 453 -12.33 10.92 -31.42
CA SER A 453 -12.60 12.25 -30.90
C SER A 453 -12.37 13.32 -31.98
N SER A 454 -12.62 14.58 -31.64
CA SER A 454 -12.29 15.71 -32.53
C SER A 454 -10.77 15.95 -32.68
N THR A 455 -9.96 15.40 -31.77
CA THR A 455 -8.51 15.67 -31.67
C THR A 455 -7.64 14.43 -31.89
N ALA A 456 -8.22 13.23 -31.88
CA ALA A 456 -7.53 11.96 -32.11
C ALA A 456 -8.46 10.88 -32.65
N ASN A 457 -7.92 9.99 -33.50
CA ASN A 457 -8.60 8.78 -33.96
C ASN A 457 -7.58 7.66 -34.12
N PHE A 458 -7.60 6.70 -33.20
CA PHE A 458 -6.62 5.61 -33.17
C PHE A 458 -7.24 4.34 -32.59
N ASN A 459 -6.59 3.20 -32.87
CA ASN A 459 -6.92 1.92 -32.27
C ASN A 459 -5.67 1.07 -32.06
N GLY A 460 -5.75 0.11 -31.15
CA GLY A 460 -4.67 -0.80 -30.85
C GLY A 460 -5.14 -2.05 -30.11
N ASN A 461 -4.36 -3.11 -30.23
CA ASN A 461 -4.62 -4.36 -29.53
C ASN A 461 -3.95 -4.35 -28.14
N GLY A 462 -4.58 -5.02 -27.18
CA GLY A 462 -3.99 -5.41 -25.91
C GLY A 462 -2.80 -6.34 -26.14
N GLY A 463 -1.71 -6.12 -25.41
CA GLY A 463 -0.47 -6.88 -25.58
C GLY A 463 -0.49 -8.30 -25.01
N LEU A 464 -1.49 -8.64 -24.19
CA LEU A 464 -1.69 -9.99 -23.65
C LEU A 464 -3.08 -10.54 -23.99
N GLN A 465 -3.15 -11.76 -24.50
CA GLN A 465 -4.44 -12.43 -24.73
C GLN A 465 -5.02 -12.95 -23.42
N ILE A 466 -6.33 -12.77 -23.24
CA ILE A 466 -7.06 -13.35 -22.12
C ILE A 466 -7.38 -14.79 -22.45
N THR A 467 -6.98 -15.73 -21.60
CA THR A 467 -7.21 -17.17 -21.82
C THR A 467 -8.01 -17.79 -20.68
N ASN A 468 -8.53 -18.99 -20.88
CA ASN A 468 -9.12 -19.82 -19.83
C ASN A 468 -8.18 -20.97 -19.42
N GLN A 469 -6.88 -20.80 -19.63
CA GLN A 469 -5.84 -21.77 -19.30
C GLN A 469 -4.67 -21.05 -18.65
N CYS A 470 -4.22 -21.55 -17.51
CA CYS A 470 -3.14 -20.96 -16.74
C CYS A 470 -2.35 -22.01 -15.99
N SER A 471 -1.05 -21.76 -15.83
CA SER A 471 -0.14 -22.53 -14.98
C SER A 471 0.12 -21.87 -13.63
N VAL A 472 -0.35 -20.63 -13.46
CA VAL A 472 -0.26 -19.83 -12.24
C VAL A 472 -1.58 -19.12 -12.02
N TYR A 473 -2.09 -19.05 -10.78
CA TYR A 473 -3.19 -18.17 -10.40
C TYR A 473 -2.70 -16.71 -10.40
N ASN A 474 -2.46 -16.16 -11.59
CA ASN A 474 -1.91 -14.84 -11.76
C ASN A 474 -3.02 -13.77 -11.70
N PHE A 475 -3.11 -13.11 -10.55
CA PHE A 475 -3.99 -11.95 -10.30
C PHE A 475 -3.22 -10.61 -10.38
N ASN A 476 -2.00 -10.62 -10.93
CA ASN A 476 -1.34 -9.39 -11.36
C ASN A 476 -2.09 -8.81 -12.58
N ALA A 477 -2.07 -7.49 -12.74
CA ALA A 477 -2.67 -6.82 -13.88
C ALA A 477 -1.67 -6.74 -15.03
N TYR A 478 -2.11 -7.07 -16.25
CA TYR A 478 -1.38 -6.67 -17.44
C TYR A 478 -1.78 -5.24 -17.77
N VAL A 479 -0.83 -4.31 -17.82
CA VAL A 479 -1.10 -2.90 -18.09
C VAL A 479 -0.43 -2.51 -19.39
N GLY A 480 -1.16 -1.81 -20.27
CA GLY A 480 -0.59 -1.28 -21.48
C GLY A 480 -1.30 0.00 -21.89
N LYS A 481 -0.93 0.51 -23.06
CA LYS A 481 -1.53 1.72 -23.60
C LYS A 481 -1.71 1.70 -25.10
N VAL A 482 -2.64 2.51 -25.57
CA VAL A 482 -2.84 2.85 -26.99
C VAL A 482 -2.79 4.37 -27.12
N THR A 483 -1.96 4.83 -28.05
CA THR A 483 -1.75 6.25 -28.39
C THR A 483 -1.98 6.46 -29.88
N ALA A 484 -2.07 7.74 -30.30
CA ALA A 484 -2.32 8.15 -31.68
C ALA A 484 -1.18 7.86 -32.65
#